data_AF-A0A376W4X5-F1
#
_entry.id   AF-A0A376W4X5-F1
#
_cell.length_a   1.000
_cell.length_b   1.000
_cell.length_c   1.000
_cell.angle_alpha   90.00
_cell.angle_beta   90.00
_cell.angle_gamma   90.00
#
_symmetry.space_group_name_H-M   'P 1'
#
loop_
_entity.id
_entity.type
_entity.pdbx_description
1 polymer ?
#
loop_
_entity_poly.entity_id
_entity_poly.type
_entity_poly.pdbx_seq_one_letter_code
_entity_poly.pdbx_strand_id
1 'polypeptide(L)'
;MLGKYKAVLALLLLIILVPLTLLMTLGLWGPTLAGIWLPLGTRIALDESPRITRKGLIIPDLRYLVGDCQLAHITNASLSHPSRWLLSVGTVELDSACLAKLPQTEQSPAAPKTLAQWQSMLPNTWINIDKLIFFSLAGMAGKTLSRINLRYPATALSGRKS
;
A
#
# COMPACT_ATOMS: atom_id res chain seq x y z
N MET A 1 30.38 42.44 -6.49
CA MET A 1 29.66 41.62 -5.50
C MET A 1 28.94 40.39 -6.10
N LEU A 2 29.33 39.91 -7.29
CA LEU A 2 28.57 38.91 -8.07
C LEU A 2 28.77 37.44 -7.60
N GLY A 3 29.91 37.14 -6.96
CA GLY A 3 30.25 35.76 -6.54
C GLY A 3 29.46 35.26 -5.33
N LYS A 4 29.14 36.13 -4.37
CA LYS A 4 28.36 35.77 -3.17
C LYS A 4 26.91 35.41 -3.52
N TYR A 5 26.31 36.07 -4.49
CA TYR A 5 24.94 35.76 -4.92
C TYR A 5 24.85 34.37 -5.56
N LYS A 6 25.83 34.00 -6.40
CA LYS A 6 25.90 32.66 -7.00
C LYS A 6 26.07 31.56 -5.95
N ALA A 7 26.89 31.80 -4.92
CA ALA A 7 27.09 30.84 -3.83
C ALA A 7 25.83 30.67 -2.97
N VAL A 8 25.15 31.77 -2.63
CA VAL A 8 23.89 31.73 -1.88
C VAL A 8 22.80 31.02 -2.70
N LEU A 9 22.72 31.31 -4.00
CA LEU A 9 21.76 30.67 -4.89
C LEU A 9 22.03 29.17 -5.02
N ALA A 10 23.31 28.77 -5.14
CA ALA A 10 23.69 27.36 -5.19
C ALA A 10 23.36 26.62 -3.88
N LEU A 11 23.60 27.24 -2.73
CA LEU A 11 23.28 26.67 -1.42
C LEU A 11 21.76 26.50 -1.24
N LEU A 12 20.99 27.50 -1.64
CA LEU A 12 19.53 27.49 -1.55
C LEU A 12 18.93 26.43 -2.49
N LEU A 13 19.50 26.28 -3.69
CA LEU A 13 19.11 25.26 -4.65
C LEU A 13 19.46 23.86 -4.14
N LEU A 14 20.60 23.67 -3.49
CA LEU A 14 20.99 22.41 -2.84
C LEU A 14 20.02 22.02 -1.72
N ILE A 15 19.65 22.99 -0.86
CA ILE A 15 18.70 22.78 0.24
C ILE A 15 17.30 22.39 -0.26
N ILE A 16 16.92 22.77 -1.48
CA ILE A 16 15.65 22.36 -2.10
C ILE A 16 15.79 21.01 -2.82
N LEU A 17 16.91 20.78 -3.52
CA LEU A 17 17.12 19.54 -4.29
C LEU A 17 17.27 18.31 -3.38
N VAL A 18 17.98 18.45 -2.27
CA VAL A 18 18.23 17.34 -1.32
C VAL A 18 16.93 16.75 -0.76
N PRO A 19 16.01 17.52 -0.15
CA PRO A 19 14.75 16.95 0.34
C PRO A 19 13.85 16.46 -0.79
N LEU A 20 13.87 17.09 -1.96
CA LEU A 20 13.08 16.65 -3.11
C LEU A 20 13.53 15.28 -3.63
N THR A 21 14.85 15.08 -3.73
CA THR A 21 15.44 13.78 -4.10
C THR A 21 15.22 12.73 -3.02
N LEU A 22 15.27 13.12 -1.74
CA LEU A 22 14.95 12.25 -0.60
C LEU A 22 13.49 11.79 -0.61
N LEU A 23 12.55 12.69 -0.91
CA LEU A 23 11.12 12.37 -1.07
C LEU A 23 10.88 11.41 -2.25
N MET A 24 11.53 11.64 -3.39
CA MET A 24 11.44 10.70 -4.53
C MET A 24 12.06 9.35 -4.19
N THR A 25 13.18 9.32 -3.48
CA THR A 25 13.76 8.04 -3.03
C THR A 25 12.82 7.35 -2.06
N LEU A 26 12.29 8.00 -1.02
CA LEU A 26 11.31 7.39 -0.11
C LEU A 26 10.08 6.81 -0.85
N GLY A 27 9.61 7.48 -1.91
CA GLY A 27 8.55 6.97 -2.79
C GLY A 27 8.96 5.75 -3.62
N LEU A 28 10.23 5.65 -4.05
CA LEU A 28 10.80 4.49 -4.76
C LEU A 28 11.22 3.34 -3.83
N TRP A 29 11.54 3.61 -2.56
CA TRP A 29 12.00 2.62 -1.59
C TRP A 29 10.85 1.99 -0.80
N GLY A 30 9.66 2.59 -0.78
CA GLY A 30 8.45 1.99 -0.20
C GLY A 30 8.17 0.56 -0.70
N PRO A 31 8.19 0.30 -2.02
CA PRO A 31 8.00 -1.04 -2.58
C PRO A 31 9.14 -2.01 -2.22
N THR A 32 10.39 -1.55 -2.17
CA THR A 32 11.58 -2.38 -1.90
C THR A 32 11.72 -2.74 -0.42
N LEU A 33 11.37 -1.81 0.49
CA LEU A 33 11.27 -2.07 1.92
C LEU A 33 10.08 -2.97 2.25
N ALA A 34 8.97 -2.83 1.51
CA ALA A 34 7.90 -3.80 1.54
C ALA A 34 8.43 -5.18 1.11
N GLY A 35 9.32 -5.29 0.12
CA GLY A 35 9.99 -6.55 -0.27
C GLY A 35 10.76 -7.30 0.84
N ILE A 36 11.35 -6.58 1.82
CA ILE A 36 12.00 -7.19 3.00
C ILE A 36 10.95 -7.70 4.01
N TRP A 37 9.78 -7.04 4.02
CA TRP A 37 8.64 -7.35 4.88
C TRP A 37 7.61 -8.29 4.23
N LEU A 38 7.73 -8.50 2.92
CA LEU A 38 6.83 -9.30 2.12
C LEU A 38 7.25 -10.77 2.23
N PRO A 39 6.29 -11.70 2.34
CA PRO A 39 6.59 -13.12 2.31
C PRO A 39 7.42 -13.47 1.07
N LEU A 40 8.37 -14.38 1.22
CA LEU A 40 9.20 -14.84 0.11
C LEU A 40 8.31 -15.31 -1.05
N GLY A 41 8.59 -14.82 -2.25
CA GLY A 41 7.79 -15.10 -3.43
C GLY A 41 6.59 -14.19 -3.64
N THR A 42 6.36 -13.13 -2.84
CA THR A 42 5.39 -12.09 -3.21
C THR A 42 6.06 -10.86 -3.81
N ARG A 43 5.42 -10.25 -4.80
CA ARG A 43 5.88 -9.03 -5.46
C ARG A 43 4.73 -8.06 -5.65
N ILE A 44 5.03 -6.78 -5.51
CA ILE A 44 4.08 -5.70 -5.78
C ILE A 44 4.50 -5.06 -7.09
N ALA A 45 3.65 -5.17 -8.11
CA ALA A 45 3.82 -4.47 -9.37
C ALA A 45 2.91 -3.23 -9.38
N LEU A 46 3.48 -2.07 -9.70
CA LEU A 46 2.73 -0.86 -9.96
C LEU A 46 2.80 -0.64 -11.47
N ASP A 47 1.69 -0.87 -12.17
CA ASP A 47 1.64 -0.68 -13.62
C ASP A 47 1.69 0.81 -14.00
N GLU A 48 1.19 1.70 -13.12
CA GLU A 48 1.28 3.13 -13.29
C GLU A 48 1.91 3.82 -12.07
N SER A 49 2.75 4.82 -12.32
CA SER A 49 3.50 5.51 -11.28
C SER A 49 2.58 6.21 -10.28
N PRO A 50 2.80 6.05 -8.97
CA PRO A 50 1.99 6.72 -7.97
C PRO A 50 2.18 8.23 -8.06
N ARG A 51 1.09 8.97 -7.97
CA ARG A 51 1.07 10.43 -8.09
C ARG A 51 0.97 11.05 -6.71
N ILE A 52 2.01 11.78 -6.31
CA ILE A 52 1.99 12.54 -5.06
C ILE A 52 1.25 13.85 -5.31
N THR A 53 0.22 14.13 -4.52
CA THR A 53 -0.55 15.38 -4.55
C THR A 53 -0.45 16.10 -3.21
N ARG A 54 -0.83 17.37 -3.16
CA ARG A 54 -0.87 18.14 -1.89
C ARG A 54 -1.79 17.53 -0.83
N LYS A 55 -2.76 16.71 -1.23
CA LYS A 55 -3.76 16.09 -0.33
C LYS A 55 -3.39 14.66 0.06
N GLY A 56 -2.41 14.04 -0.61
CA GLY A 56 -2.06 12.64 -0.41
C GLY A 56 -1.41 11.96 -1.61
N LEU A 57 -1.20 10.66 -1.49
CA LEU A 57 -0.64 9.78 -2.51
C LEU A 57 -1.77 9.09 -3.27
N ILE A 58 -1.77 9.17 -4.60
CA ILE A 58 -2.71 8.46 -5.47
C ILE A 58 -1.95 7.31 -6.14
N ILE A 59 -2.49 6.10 -6.05
CA ILE A 59 -1.95 4.88 -6.63
C ILE A 59 -3.01 4.36 -7.62
N PRO A 60 -2.84 4.63 -8.92
CA PRO A 60 -3.85 4.32 -9.93
C PRO A 60 -4.06 2.81 -10.14
N ASP A 61 -2.98 2.04 -10.25
CA ASP A 61 -3.03 0.60 -10.50
C ASP A 61 -1.93 -0.12 -9.71
N LEU A 62 -2.33 -1.14 -8.94
CA LEU A 62 -1.46 -1.90 -8.06
C LEU A 62 -1.82 -3.38 -8.14
N ARG A 63 -0.86 -4.21 -8.52
CA ARG A 63 -0.98 -5.67 -8.54
C ARG A 63 -0.10 -6.29 -7.47
N TYR A 64 -0.70 -7.17 -6.70
CA TYR A 64 0.01 -8.01 -5.74
C TYR A 64 0.06 -9.42 -6.29
N LEU A 65 1.27 -9.90 -6.60
CA LEU A 65 1.50 -11.22 -7.15
C LEU A 65 2.23 -12.11 -6.15
N VAL A 66 1.95 -13.41 -6.22
CA VAL A 66 2.57 -14.48 -5.45
C VAL A 66 3.18 -15.44 -6.48
N GLY A 67 4.48 -15.32 -6.72
CA GLY A 67 5.17 -15.90 -7.87
C GLY A 67 4.61 -15.32 -9.16
N ASP A 68 4.01 -16.19 -9.97
CA ASP A 68 3.32 -15.85 -11.22
C ASP A 68 1.79 -15.77 -11.07
N CYS A 69 1.26 -15.86 -9.85
CA CYS A 69 -0.17 -15.79 -9.54
C CYS A 69 -0.54 -14.37 -9.11
N GLN A 70 -1.49 -13.72 -9.79
CA GLN A 70 -2.02 -12.43 -9.32
C GLN A 70 -2.98 -12.66 -8.16
N LEU A 71 -2.54 -12.36 -6.93
CA LEU A 71 -3.35 -12.53 -5.73
C LEU A 71 -4.37 -11.40 -5.58
N ALA A 72 -3.94 -10.16 -5.78
CA ALA A 72 -4.81 -9.01 -5.65
C ALA A 72 -4.54 -8.01 -6.76
N HIS A 73 -5.60 -7.44 -7.33
CA HIS A 73 -5.52 -6.27 -8.20
C HIS A 73 -6.33 -5.15 -7.58
N ILE A 74 -5.66 -4.02 -7.40
CA ILE A 74 -6.19 -2.86 -6.70
C ILE A 74 -6.15 -1.70 -7.67
N THR A 75 -7.31 -1.11 -7.92
CA THR A 75 -7.45 0.04 -8.80
C THR A 75 -7.94 1.25 -8.03
N ASN A 76 -7.40 2.41 -8.41
CA ASN A 76 -7.77 3.72 -7.89
C ASN A 76 -7.66 3.81 -6.36
N ALA A 77 -6.51 3.43 -5.83
CA ALA A 77 -6.18 3.60 -4.42
C ALA A 77 -5.68 5.03 -4.16
N SER A 78 -6.06 5.59 -3.02
CA SER A 78 -5.61 6.91 -2.59
C SER A 78 -5.41 6.91 -1.09
N LEU A 79 -4.28 7.45 -0.66
CA LEU A 79 -3.92 7.62 0.74
C LEU A 79 -3.85 9.12 1.01
N SER A 80 -4.75 9.61 1.85
CA SER A 80 -4.83 11.02 2.23
C SER A 80 -4.78 11.20 3.74
N HIS A 81 -4.35 12.37 4.20
CA HIS A 81 -4.27 12.68 5.63
C HIS A 81 -4.92 14.05 5.93
N PRO A 82 -6.25 14.14 5.91
CA PRO A 82 -6.96 15.38 6.29
C PRO A 82 -6.86 15.65 7.81
N SER A 83 -7.15 14.65 8.64
CA SER A 83 -7.03 14.68 10.11
C SER A 83 -6.61 13.34 10.71
N ARG A 84 -6.84 12.27 9.95
CA ARG A 84 -6.49 10.88 10.24
C ARG A 84 -6.16 10.23 8.89
N TRP A 85 -5.30 9.21 8.88
CA TRP A 85 -4.96 8.52 7.64
C TRP A 85 -6.21 7.86 7.05
N LEU A 86 -6.56 8.22 5.81
CA LEU A 86 -7.65 7.64 5.06
C LEU A 86 -7.09 6.96 3.81
N LEU A 87 -7.19 5.64 3.77
CA LEU A 87 -6.93 4.82 2.61
C LEU A 87 -8.27 4.53 1.92
N SER A 88 -8.50 5.15 0.76
CA SER A 88 -9.67 4.88 -0.07
C SER A 88 -9.24 4.06 -1.28
N VAL A 89 -9.94 2.97 -1.54
CA VAL A 89 -9.64 2.03 -2.62
C VAL A 89 -10.89 1.86 -3.47
N GLY A 90 -10.78 2.07 -4.78
CA GLY A 90 -11.90 1.90 -5.71
C GLY A 90 -12.33 0.46 -5.84
N THR A 91 -11.51 -0.37 -6.49
CA THR A 91 -11.82 -1.79 -6.67
C THR A 91 -10.67 -2.66 -6.17
N VAL A 92 -11.00 -3.68 -5.39
CA VAL A 92 -10.09 -4.75 -4.98
C VAL A 92 -10.59 -6.05 -5.58
N GLU A 93 -9.85 -6.61 -6.51
CA GLU A 93 -10.06 -7.96 -7.01
C GLU A 93 -9.12 -8.90 -6.28
N LEU A 94 -9.66 -9.94 -5.64
CA LEU A 94 -8.88 -10.89 -4.86
C LEU A 94 -9.07 -12.29 -5.41
N ASP A 95 -7.99 -12.95 -5.78
CA ASP A 95 -8.01 -14.34 -6.21
C ASP A 95 -7.72 -15.27 -5.03
N SER A 96 -8.78 -15.95 -4.59
CA SER A 96 -8.70 -16.92 -3.49
C SER A 96 -7.86 -18.16 -3.81
N ALA A 97 -7.73 -18.55 -5.09
CA ALA A 97 -6.87 -19.67 -5.49
C ALA A 97 -5.39 -19.31 -5.38
N CYS A 98 -5.03 -18.05 -5.65
CA CYS A 98 -3.69 -17.53 -5.39
C CYS A 98 -3.42 -17.36 -3.89
N LEU A 99 -4.45 -17.11 -3.07
CA LEU A 99 -4.29 -16.96 -1.62
C LEU A 99 -3.77 -18.25 -0.96
N ALA A 100 -4.19 -19.41 -1.46
CA ALA A 100 -3.70 -20.71 -0.99
C ALA A 100 -2.21 -20.96 -1.33
N LYS A 101 -1.63 -20.20 -2.27
CA LYS A 101 -0.20 -20.27 -2.62
C LYS A 101 0.67 -19.37 -1.74
N LEU A 102 0.10 -18.57 -0.83
CA LEU A 102 0.92 -17.86 0.14
C LEU A 102 1.64 -18.88 1.01
N PRO A 103 2.95 -18.73 1.24
CA PRO A 103 3.64 -19.55 2.21
C PRO A 103 2.96 -19.36 3.56
N GLN A 104 2.45 -20.45 4.12
CA GLN A 104 1.82 -20.46 5.44
C GLN A 104 2.90 -20.19 6.49
N THR A 105 3.08 -18.92 6.86
CA THR A 105 3.72 -18.53 8.14
C THR A 105 5.10 -19.15 8.37
N GLU A 106 5.95 -19.28 7.35
CA GLU A 106 7.37 -19.42 7.66
C GLU A 106 7.84 -18.06 8.15
N GLN A 107 8.02 -17.94 9.47
CA GLN A 107 8.69 -16.82 10.10
C GLN A 107 10.04 -16.67 9.43
N SER A 108 10.11 -15.78 8.43
CA SER A 108 11.37 -15.43 7.81
C SER A 108 12.30 -14.97 8.93
N PRO A 109 13.48 -15.57 9.11
CA PRO A 109 14.43 -15.13 10.13
C PRO A 109 14.89 -13.67 9.90
N ALA A 110 14.59 -13.10 8.73
CA ALA A 110 14.80 -11.70 8.39
C ALA A 110 13.64 -10.75 8.76
N ALA A 111 12.48 -11.25 9.21
CA ALA A 111 11.31 -10.45 9.59
C ALA A 111 11.15 -10.42 11.13
N PRO A 112 11.76 -9.44 11.83
CA PRO A 112 11.92 -9.46 13.29
C PRO A 112 10.62 -9.25 14.11
N LYS A 113 9.46 -9.07 13.46
CA LYS A 113 8.18 -8.76 14.10
C LYS A 113 7.06 -9.57 13.48
N THR A 114 6.19 -10.13 14.32
CA THR A 114 5.03 -10.90 13.87
C THR A 114 3.96 -9.99 13.26
N LEU A 115 3.09 -10.52 12.40
CA LEU A 115 1.93 -9.80 11.86
C LEU A 115 1.06 -9.18 12.98
N ALA A 116 0.88 -9.95 14.06
CA ALA A 116 0.37 -9.55 15.37
C ALA A 116 0.84 -8.16 15.82
N GLN A 117 2.16 -8.04 15.88
CA GLN A 117 2.87 -6.87 16.37
C GLN A 117 2.84 -5.70 15.38
N TRP A 118 2.78 -5.97 14.07
CA TRP A 118 2.55 -4.91 13.08
C TRP A 118 1.17 -4.32 13.18
N GLN A 119 0.15 -5.16 13.38
CA GLN A 119 -1.22 -4.72 13.53
C GLN A 119 -1.40 -3.77 14.73
N SER A 120 -0.64 -3.96 15.81
CA SER A 120 -0.68 -3.08 16.98
C SER A 120 0.12 -1.78 16.82
N MET A 121 1.07 -1.72 15.88
CA MET A 121 1.86 -0.52 15.59
C MET A 121 1.25 0.37 14.51
N LEU A 122 0.24 -0.12 13.78
CA LEU A 122 -0.44 0.67 12.78
C LEU A 122 -1.12 1.88 13.42
N PRO A 123 -0.90 3.10 12.89
CA PRO A 123 -1.59 4.28 13.38
C PRO A 123 -3.10 4.16 13.15
N ASN A 124 -3.88 4.99 13.85
CA ASN A 124 -5.31 5.05 13.62
C ASN A 124 -5.60 5.39 12.14
N THR A 125 -6.10 4.43 11.36
CA THR A 125 -6.40 4.62 9.94
C THR A 125 -7.84 4.24 9.62
N TRP A 126 -8.42 4.92 8.64
CA TRP A 126 -9.67 4.54 8.01
C TRP A 126 -9.37 3.93 6.66
N ILE A 127 -9.97 2.77 6.40
CA ILE A 127 -9.85 2.08 5.12
C ILE A 127 -11.25 2.00 4.54
N ASN A 128 -11.46 2.58 3.37
CA ASN A 128 -12.69 2.46 2.61
C ASN A 128 -12.38 1.73 1.31
N ILE A 129 -13.12 0.66 1.03
CA ILE A 129 -13.01 -0.13 -0.20
C ILE A 129 -14.36 -0.06 -0.88
N ASP A 130 -14.48 0.64 -2.01
CA ASP A 130 -15.79 0.85 -2.65
C ASP A 130 -16.35 -0.44 -3.25
N LYS A 131 -15.50 -1.26 -3.86
CA LYS A 131 -15.89 -2.53 -4.46
C LYS A 131 -14.84 -3.58 -4.17
N LEU A 132 -15.27 -4.72 -3.62
CA LEU A 132 -14.41 -5.86 -3.43
C LEU A 132 -14.98 -7.06 -4.17
N ILE A 133 -14.17 -7.67 -5.02
CA ILE A 133 -14.55 -8.78 -5.90
C ILE A 133 -13.69 -9.96 -5.50
N PHE A 134 -14.32 -11.04 -5.04
CA PHE A 134 -13.63 -12.30 -4.84
C PHE A 134 -13.75 -13.16 -6.09
N PHE A 135 -12.62 -13.47 -6.71
CA PHE A 135 -12.53 -14.44 -7.79
C PHE A 135 -12.10 -15.80 -7.22
N SER A 136 -12.79 -16.84 -7.65
CA SER A 136 -12.43 -18.23 -7.35
C SER A 136 -12.63 -19.05 -8.61
N LEU A 137 -11.53 -19.61 -9.13
CA LEU A 137 -11.56 -20.52 -10.27
C LEU A 137 -12.15 -21.90 -9.89
N ALA A 138 -12.25 -22.21 -8.60
CA ALA A 138 -12.65 -23.52 -8.08
C ALA A 138 -14.16 -23.79 -8.12
N GLY A 139 -14.97 -22.86 -8.64
CA GLY A 139 -16.42 -23.05 -8.82
C GLY A 139 -17.12 -21.71 -8.93
N MET A 140 -17.54 -21.37 -10.15
CA MET A 140 -18.02 -20.04 -10.56
C MET A 140 -19.11 -19.46 -9.65
N ALA A 141 -18.70 -18.71 -8.62
CA ALA A 141 -19.52 -17.78 -7.87
C ALA A 141 -18.61 -16.62 -7.42
N GLY A 142 -18.51 -15.58 -8.26
CA GLY A 142 -17.84 -14.33 -7.88
C GLY A 142 -18.69 -13.61 -6.84
N LYS A 143 -18.20 -13.51 -5.60
CA LYS A 143 -18.88 -12.71 -4.58
C LYS A 143 -18.37 -11.28 -4.66
N THR A 144 -19.26 -10.36 -5.00
CA THR A 144 -18.98 -8.92 -4.93
C THR A 144 -19.52 -8.38 -3.63
N LEU A 145 -18.65 -7.79 -2.83
CA LEU A 145 -19.04 -6.97 -1.68
C LEU A 145 -18.95 -5.51 -2.09
N SER A 146 -20.04 -4.78 -1.92
CA SER A 146 -20.08 -3.33 -2.10
C SER A 146 -19.74 -2.64 -0.78
N ARG A 147 -18.73 -1.78 -0.82
CA ARG A 147 -18.33 -0.84 0.25
C ARG A 147 -17.97 -1.49 1.59
N ILE A 148 -16.68 -1.64 1.85
CA ILE A 148 -16.14 -2.11 3.14
C ILE A 148 -15.43 -0.93 3.82
N ASN A 149 -15.87 -0.59 5.03
CA ASN A 149 -15.22 0.42 5.86
C ASN A 149 -14.57 -0.24 7.07
N LEU A 150 -13.25 -0.13 7.18
CA LEU A 150 -12.48 -0.61 8.33
C LEU A 150 -11.89 0.59 9.07
N ARG A 151 -11.86 0.50 10.40
CA ARG A 151 -11.20 1.47 11.27
C ARG A 151 -10.14 0.74 12.08
N TYR A 152 -8.90 1.20 11.99
CA TYR A 152 -7.79 0.73 12.82
C TYR A 152 -7.53 1.70 13.99
N PRO A 153 -7.12 1.20 15.17
CA PRO A 153 -6.96 -0.21 15.51
C PRO A 153 -8.31 -0.93 15.47
N ALA A 154 -8.30 -2.16 14.96
CA ALA A 154 -9.49 -2.96 14.70
C ALA A 154 -10.24 -3.16 16.02
N THR A 155 -11.16 -2.26 16.32
CA THR A 155 -12.12 -2.46 17.40
C THR A 155 -13.10 -3.46 16.81
N ALA A 156 -12.97 -4.72 17.26
CA ALA A 156 -13.73 -5.91 16.87
C ALA A 156 -14.69 -5.75 15.68
N LEU A 157 -14.42 -6.49 14.60
CA LEU A 157 -15.36 -6.73 13.49
C LEU A 157 -16.75 -7.08 14.05
N SER A 158 -17.62 -6.08 14.20
CA SER A 158 -19.01 -6.29 14.55
C SER A 158 -19.71 -6.73 13.27
N GLY A 159 -19.63 -8.03 12.99
CA GLY A 159 -20.40 -8.67 11.95
C GLY A 159 -21.89 -8.56 12.30
N ARG A 160 -22.55 -7.53 11.78
CA ARG A 160 -24.01 -7.52 11.70
C ARG A 160 -24.40 -8.48 10.58
N LYS A 161 -24.62 -9.76 10.94
CA LYS A 161 -25.42 -10.68 10.13
C LYS A 161 -26.81 -10.05 10.00
N SER A 162 -27.26 -9.85 8.77
CA SER A 162 -28.67 -9.62 8.46
C SER A 162 -29.26 -10.88 7.85
#